data_AF-A0A6B3M2M8-F1
#
_entry.id   AF-A0A6B3M2M8-F1
#
_cell.length_a   1.000
_cell.length_b   1.000
_cell.length_c   1.000
_cell.angle_alpha   90.00
_cell.angle_beta   90.00
_cell.angle_gamma   90.00
#
_symmetry.space_group_name_H-M   'P 1'
#
loop_
_entity.id
_entity.type
_entity.pdbx_description
1 polymer ?
#
loop_
_entity_poly.entity_id
_entity_poly.type
_entity_poly.pdbx_seq_one_letter_code
_entity_poly.pdbx_strand_id
1 'polypeptide(L)'
;MTLKRRDFLLFLSASVITIACNRQRQTSQTPTSSSNRAESQLSFKPVKGPMPLSGDNLTPEEQISQYANYNVVDDLLLPEGFTYDKVILIS
;
A
#
# COMPACT_ATOMS: atom_id res chain seq x y z
N MET A 1 -15.17 53.72 -13.16
CA MET A 1 -14.59 52.77 -12.19
C MET A 1 -13.74 51.77 -12.95
N THR A 2 -12.44 51.75 -12.71
CA THR A 2 -11.51 50.83 -13.40
C THR A 2 -11.17 49.68 -12.45
N LEU A 3 -11.58 48.46 -12.81
CA LEU A 3 -11.20 47.26 -12.08
C LEU A 3 -9.67 47.10 -12.13
N LYS A 4 -9.04 46.99 -10.96
CA LYS A 4 -7.58 46.82 -10.89
C LYS A 4 -7.23 45.37 -11.24
N ARG A 5 -6.18 45.20 -12.06
CA ARG A 5 -5.71 43.88 -12.53
C ARG A 5 -5.44 42.90 -11.37
N ARG A 6 -5.05 43.41 -10.20
CA ARG A 6 -4.82 42.62 -8.98
C ARG A 6 -6.11 41.98 -8.44
N ASP A 7 -7.21 42.72 -8.43
CA ASP A 7 -8.48 42.24 -7.88
C ASP A 7 -9.11 41.20 -8.82
N PHE A 8 -8.88 41.37 -10.13
CA PHE A 8 -9.21 40.35 -11.13
C PHE A 8 -8.40 39.05 -10.95
N LEU A 9 -7.09 39.15 -10.72
CA LEU A 9 -6.25 37.97 -10.48
C LEU A 9 -6.56 37.28 -9.14
N LEU A 10 -6.96 38.04 -8.11
CA LEU A 10 -7.42 37.49 -6.84
C LEU A 10 -8.72 36.69 -7.01
N PHE A 11 -9.67 37.21 -7.80
CA PHE A 11 -10.89 36.48 -8.14
C PHE A 11 -10.63 35.25 -9.04
N LEU A 12 -9.71 35.37 -10.01
CA LEU A 12 -9.33 34.28 -10.92
C LEU A 12 -8.65 33.11 -10.17
N SER A 13 -7.76 33.40 -9.22
CA SER A 13 -7.08 32.36 -8.44
C SER A 13 -8.01 31.68 -7.43
N ALA A 14 -8.94 32.42 -6.82
CA ALA A 14 -9.90 31.86 -5.87
C ALA A 14 -10.90 30.88 -6.51
N SER A 15 -11.28 31.06 -7.78
CA SER A 15 -12.23 30.18 -8.47
C SER A 15 -11.61 28.86 -8.94
N VAL A 16 -10.31 28.82 -9.24
CA VAL A 16 -9.65 27.59 -9.75
C VAL A 16 -9.41 26.54 -8.65
N ILE A 17 -9.38 26.93 -7.37
CA ILE A 17 -9.11 26.00 -6.25
C ILE A 17 -10.35 25.17 -5.87
N THR A 18 -11.56 25.69 -6.09
CA THR A 18 -12.80 25.08 -5.56
C THR A 18 -13.29 23.87 -6.35
N ILE A 19 -12.96 23.77 -7.64
CA ILE A 19 -13.42 22.66 -8.50
C ILE A 19 -12.60 21.37 -8.26
N ALA A 20 -11.34 21.48 -7.82
CA ALA A 20 -10.49 20.32 -7.52
C ALA A 20 -10.65 19.79 -6.08
N CYS A 21 -11.04 20.63 -5.12
CA CYS A 21 -11.14 20.21 -3.71
C CYS A 21 -12.51 19.65 -3.30
N ASN A 22 -13.55 19.76 -4.12
CA ASN A 22 -14.86 19.20 -3.77
C ASN A 22 -14.92 17.66 -3.84
N ARG A 23 -13.89 17.01 -4.38
CA ARG A 23 -13.78 15.54 -4.44
C ARG A 23 -13.14 14.90 -3.20
N GLN A 24 -12.67 15.72 -2.24
CA GLN A 24 -12.01 15.20 -1.02
C GLN A 24 -12.93 15.15 0.21
N ARG A 25 -14.22 15.51 0.08
CA ARG A 25 -15.16 15.53 1.22
C ARG A 25 -16.07 14.30 1.32
N GLN A 26 -15.77 13.24 0.57
CA GLN A 26 -16.37 11.91 0.74
C GLN A 26 -15.28 10.85 0.65
N THR A 27 -14.54 10.66 1.74
CA THR A 27 -14.22 9.31 2.25
C THR A 27 -13.37 9.46 3.51
N SER A 28 -14.03 9.81 4.62
CA SER A 28 -13.63 9.23 5.90
C SER A 28 -14.27 7.84 6.02
N GLN A 29 -14.13 7.01 4.98
CA GLN A 29 -14.15 5.58 5.17
C GLN A 29 -12.68 5.23 5.28
N THR A 30 -12.18 5.23 6.51
CA THR A 30 -11.13 4.27 6.84
C THR A 30 -11.60 2.95 6.25
N PRO A 31 -10.86 2.31 5.33
CA PRO A 31 -11.12 0.91 5.07
C PRO A 31 -10.82 0.26 6.41
N THR A 32 -11.85 0.00 7.19
CA THR A 32 -11.79 -1.06 8.18
C THR A 32 -11.72 -2.30 7.32
N SER A 33 -10.49 -2.61 6.90
CA SER A 33 -10.10 -3.93 6.49
C SER A 33 -10.28 -4.77 7.76
N SER A 34 -11.51 -5.08 8.12
CA SER A 34 -11.80 -6.35 8.77
C SER A 34 -11.47 -7.40 7.72
N SER A 35 -10.17 -7.61 7.52
CA SER A 35 -9.63 -8.80 6.92
C SER A 35 -9.94 -9.88 7.93
N ASN A 36 -11.19 -10.34 7.91
CA ASN A 36 -11.45 -11.73 8.19
C ASN A 36 -10.53 -12.43 7.20
N ARG A 37 -9.46 -13.01 7.72
CA ARG A 37 -8.67 -14.03 7.04
C ARG A 37 -9.65 -15.14 6.67
N ALA A 38 -10.41 -14.94 5.59
CA ALA A 38 -10.70 -16.04 4.72
C ALA A 38 -9.30 -16.52 4.35
N GLU A 39 -8.88 -17.64 4.95
CA GLU A 39 -7.82 -18.47 4.42
C GLU A 39 -8.20 -18.65 2.97
N SER A 40 -7.71 -17.75 2.11
CA SER A 40 -7.85 -17.92 0.69
C SER A 40 -7.19 -19.26 0.47
N GLN A 41 -7.97 -20.19 -0.06
CA GLN A 41 -7.58 -21.55 -0.45
C GLN A 41 -6.58 -21.43 -1.61
N LEU A 42 -5.50 -20.69 -1.39
CA LEU A 42 -4.37 -20.57 -2.26
C LEU A 42 -3.67 -21.91 -2.14
N SER A 43 -3.38 -22.52 -3.28
CA SER A 43 -2.59 -23.75 -3.35
C SER A 43 -1.15 -23.57 -2.86
N PHE A 44 -0.78 -22.35 -2.44
CA PHE A 44 0.54 -21.99 -1.96
C PHE A 44 0.46 -21.09 -0.72
N LYS A 45 1.49 -21.16 0.12
CA LYS A 45 1.64 -20.29 1.29
C LYS A 45 2.38 -19.01 0.87
N PRO A 46 1.79 -17.82 1.03
CA PRO A 46 2.46 -16.56 0.73
C PRO A 46 3.71 -16.36 1.58
N VAL A 47 4.77 -15.82 0.98
CA VAL A 47 6.01 -15.48 1.69
C VAL A 47 5.76 -14.24 2.55
N LYS A 48 6.12 -14.33 3.84
CA LYS A 48 6.04 -13.20 4.77
C LYS A 48 7.20 -12.23 4.53
N GLY A 49 6.89 -10.96 4.31
CA GLY A 49 7.89 -9.89 4.24
C GLY A 49 8.34 -9.41 5.63
N PRO A 50 9.39 -8.57 5.70
CA PRO A 50 9.92 -8.04 6.96
C PRO A 50 9.03 -6.95 7.58
N MET A 51 8.04 -6.44 6.85
CA MET A 51 7.16 -5.38 7.34
C MET A 51 5.82 -5.96 7.79
N PRO A 52 5.39 -5.71 9.04
CA PRO A 52 4.07 -6.10 9.50
C PRO A 52 3.00 -5.26 8.80
N LEU A 53 1.95 -5.92 8.30
CA LEU A 53 0.85 -5.27 7.62
C LEU A 53 -0.36 -5.16 8.55
N SER A 54 -1.14 -4.10 8.43
CA SER A 54 -2.35 -3.90 9.26
C SER A 54 -3.40 -5.01 9.10
N GLY A 55 -3.32 -5.80 8.02
CA GLY A 55 -4.19 -6.96 7.78
C GLY A 55 -3.78 -8.24 8.51
N ASP A 56 -2.63 -8.26 9.20
CA ASP A 56 -2.13 -9.46 9.88
C ASP A 56 -2.87 -9.77 11.20
N ASN A 57 -3.73 -8.86 11.70
CA ASN A 57 -4.51 -9.01 12.93
C ASN A 57 -3.69 -9.54 14.14
N LEU A 58 -2.40 -9.19 14.21
CA LEU A 58 -1.52 -9.57 15.30
C LEU A 58 -1.67 -8.59 16.45
N THR A 59 -1.61 -9.10 17.68
CA THR A 59 -1.44 -8.22 18.84
C THR A 59 -0.07 -7.52 18.77
N PRO A 60 0.12 -6.36 19.41
CA PRO A 60 1.41 -5.66 19.41
C PRO A 60 2.58 -6.53 19.89
N GLU A 61 2.33 -7.40 20.88
CA GLU A 61 3.33 -8.34 21.41
C GLU A 61 3.69 -9.43 20.40
N GLU A 62 2.68 -10.01 19.73
CA GLU A 62 2.89 -11.02 18.69
C GLU A 62 3.62 -10.43 17.48
N GLN A 63 3.30 -9.20 17.09
CA GLN A 63 3.97 -8.48 16.00
C GLN A 63 5.45 -8.29 16.30
N ILE A 64 5.80 -7.88 17.52
CA ILE A 64 7.20 -7.73 17.94
C ILE A 64 7.89 -9.10 17.86
N SER A 65 7.29 -10.16 18.41
CA SER A 65 7.91 -11.48 18.40
C SER A 65 8.11 -12.07 16.99
N GLN A 66 7.15 -11.90 16.08
CA GLN A 66 7.18 -12.49 14.73
C GLN A 66 8.04 -11.72 13.74
N TYR A 67 8.19 -10.40 13.92
CA TYR A 67 8.94 -9.53 13.00
C TYR A 67 10.27 -9.03 13.58
N ALA A 68 10.64 -9.41 14.81
CA ALA A 68 11.91 -9.02 15.42
C ALA A 68 13.14 -9.56 14.69
N ASN A 69 13.04 -10.75 14.10
CA ASN A 69 14.14 -11.39 13.40
C ASN A 69 13.70 -11.73 11.98
N TYR A 70 14.49 -11.30 10.99
CA TYR A 70 14.27 -11.62 9.58
C TYR A 70 15.57 -12.13 8.97
N ASN A 71 15.50 -13.28 8.30
CA ASN A 71 16.64 -13.82 7.57
C ASN A 71 16.54 -13.38 6.11
N VAL A 72 17.54 -12.64 5.63
CA VAL A 72 17.63 -12.27 4.22
C VAL A 72 18.24 -13.46 3.48
N VAL A 73 17.45 -14.10 2.64
CA VAL A 73 17.89 -15.18 1.76
C VAL A 73 17.99 -14.60 0.36
N ASP A 74 19.21 -14.60 -0.22
CA ASP A 74 19.47 -14.09 -1.58
C ASP A 74 19.03 -15.06 -2.69
N ASP A 75 18.44 -16.19 -2.32
CA ASP A 75 17.89 -17.18 -3.25
C ASP A 75 16.41 -16.94 -3.55
N LEU A 76 15.96 -17.41 -4.71
CA LEU A 76 14.55 -17.44 -5.08
C LEU A 76 13.78 -18.41 -4.18
N LEU A 77 12.92 -17.88 -3.31
CA LEU A 77 12.01 -18.67 -2.49
C LEU A 77 10.78 -19.07 -3.33
N LEU A 78 10.75 -20.32 -3.78
CA LEU A 78 9.63 -20.86 -4.54
C LEU A 78 8.59 -21.46 -3.59
N PRO A 79 7.29 -21.26 -3.86
CA PRO A 79 6.25 -22.00 -3.17
C PRO A 79 6.26 -23.48 -3.59
N GLU A 80 5.64 -24.32 -2.76
CA GLU A 80 5.54 -25.76 -3.00
C GLU A 80 4.92 -26.06 -4.37
N GLY A 81 5.54 -26.96 -5.14
CA GLY A 81 5.08 -27.37 -6.47
C GLY A 81 5.53 -26.48 -7.63
N PHE A 82 6.34 -25.45 -7.39
CA PHE A 82 6.93 -24.63 -8.46
C PHE A 82 8.39 -25.03 -8.71
N THR A 83 8.81 -25.03 -9.97
CA THR A 83 10.21 -25.19 -10.38
C THR A 83 10.59 -23.99 -11.25
N TYR A 84 11.81 -23.48 -11.11
CA TYR A 84 12.34 -22.44 -11.99
C TYR A 84 13.41 -23.01 -12.90
N ASP A 85 13.41 -22.55 -14.14
CA ASP A 85 14.42 -22.92 -15.13
C ASP A 85 15.58 -21.91 -15.06
N LYS A 86 16.79 -22.39 -14.75
CA LYS A 86 17.98 -21.52 -14.67
C LYS A 86 18.56 -21.38 -16.07
N VAL A 87 18.44 -20.19 -16.66
CA VAL A 87 19.23 -19.85 -17.84
C VAL A 87 20.64 -19.50 -17.37
N ILE A 88 21.54 -20.48 -17.41
CA ILE A 88 22.97 -20.25 -17.16
C ILE A 88 23.56 -19.68 -18.46
N LEU A 89 23.89 -18.39 -18.47
CA LEU A 89 24.71 -17.80 -19.52
C LEU A 89 26.16 -18.27 -19.31
N ILE A 90 26.61 -19.17 -20.18
CA ILE A 90 28.00 -19.60 -20.27
C ILE A 90 28.77 -18.41 -20.86
N SER A 91 29.68 -17.82 -20.07
CA SER A 91 30.64 -16.81 -20.52
C SER A 91 32.01 -17.40 -20.75
#